data_AF-A0A5C5YV85-F1
#
_entry.id   AF-A0A5C5YV85-F1
#
_cell.length_a   1.000
_cell.length_b   1.000
_cell.length_c   1.000
_cell.angle_alpha   90.00
_cell.angle_beta   90.00
_cell.angle_gamma   90.00
#
_symmetry.space_group_name_H-M   'P 1'
#
loop_
_entity.id
_entity.type
_entity.pdbx_description
1 polymer ?
#
loop_
_entity_poly.entity_id
_entity_poly.type
_entity_poly.pdbx_seq_one_letter_code
_entity_poly.pdbx_strand_id
1 'polypeptide(L)' 'MRSSISLIVVLTFLSMAGCGSETPTVPTDQNEMQAYLDEHPEMIVTDEELNAEPEPGLEDDMAE' A
#
# COMPACT_ATOMS: atom_id res chain seq x y z
N MET A 1 -11.01 -46.37 3.88
CA MET A 1 -11.48 -45.04 4.32
C MET A 1 -10.44 -44.39 5.22
N ARG A 2 -9.37 -43.81 4.66
CA ARG A 2 -8.35 -43.04 5.41
C ARG A 2 -7.69 -42.02 4.47
N SER A 3 -8.46 -41.12 3.89
CA SER A 3 -7.92 -40.06 3.03
C SER A 3 -8.62 -38.72 3.23
N SER A 4 -9.28 -38.53 4.37
CA SER A 4 -10.02 -37.31 4.71
C SER A 4 -9.22 -36.38 5.62
N ILE A 5 -8.28 -36.95 6.41
CA ILE A 5 -7.50 -36.22 7.42
C ILE A 5 -6.47 -35.30 6.73
N SER A 6 -5.93 -35.72 5.59
CA SER A 6 -4.92 -34.94 4.85
C SER A 6 -5.45 -33.65 4.24
N LEU A 7 -6.74 -33.61 3.88
CA LEU A 7 -7.33 -32.48 3.16
C LEU A 7 -7.63 -31.30 4.11
N ILE A 8 -8.02 -31.62 5.34
CA ILE A 8 -8.32 -30.62 6.39
C ILE A 8 -7.05 -29.86 6.78
N VAL A 9 -5.91 -30.56 6.92
CA VAL A 9 -4.63 -29.93 7.27
C VAL A 9 -4.18 -28.95 6.18
N VAL A 10 -4.34 -29.31 4.90
CA VAL A 10 -3.94 -28.44 3.78
C VAL A 10 -4.81 -27.18 3.72
N LEU A 11 -6.12 -27.31 3.94
CA LEU A 11 -7.05 -26.17 3.93
C LEU A 11 -6.79 -25.17 5.07
N THR A 12 -6.37 -25.64 6.26
CA THR A 12 -6.02 -24.74 7.38
C THR A 12 -4.77 -23.90 7.14
N PHE A 13 -3.82 -24.38 6.32
CA PHE A 13 -2.64 -23.58 5.95
C PHE A 13 -2.98 -22.51 4.92
N LEU A 14 -3.90 -22.77 3.99
CA LEU A 14 -4.33 -21.77 3.00
C LEU A 14 -5.09 -20.61 3.65
N SER A 15 -5.85 -20.83 4.73
CA SER A 15 -6.58 -19.77 5.43
C SER A 15 -5.69 -18.80 6.22
N MET A 16 -4.42 -19.14 6.47
CA MET A 16 -3.46 -18.25 7.15
C MET A 16 -2.74 -17.30 6.18
N ALA A 17 -2.84 -17.52 4.87
CA ALA A 17 -2.21 -16.67 3.85
C ALA A 17 -3.08 -15.47 3.41
N GLY A 18 -4.16 -15.19 4.14
CA GLY A 18 -5.13 -14.15 3.78
C GLY A 18 -5.47 -13.23 4.96
N CYS A 19 -4.47 -12.54 5.51
CA CYS A 19 -4.63 -11.30 6.27
C CYS A 19 -3.23 -10.76 6.63
N GLY A 20 -2.39 -10.53 5.62
CA GLY A 20 -1.27 -9.61 5.80
C GLY A 20 -1.86 -8.21 5.79
N SER A 21 -1.55 -7.40 6.80
CA SER A 21 -1.73 -5.95 6.69
C SER A 21 -0.77 -5.47 5.61
N GLU A 22 -1.16 -5.60 4.34
CA GLU A 22 -0.52 -4.92 3.23
C GLU A 22 -0.84 -3.44 3.42
N THR A 23 -0.17 -2.82 4.40
CA THR A 23 -0.02 -1.38 4.42
C THR A 23 0.69 -1.04 3.12
N PRO A 24 0.12 -0.20 2.23
CA PRO A 24 0.81 0.22 1.02
C PRO A 24 2.17 0.75 1.43
N THR A 25 3.21 0.03 1.00
CA THR A 25 4.59 0.26 1.40
C THR A 25 5.30 0.88 0.20
N VAL A 26 5.77 2.10 0.37
CA VAL A 26 6.60 2.76 -0.65
C VAL A 26 7.97 2.08 -0.67
N PRO A 27 8.48 1.67 -1.85
CA PRO A 27 9.81 1.08 -1.96
C PRO A 27 10.90 2.05 -1.49
N THR A 28 11.91 1.51 -0.80
CA THR A 28 13.08 2.27 -0.34
C THR A 28 14.30 2.09 -1.23
N ASP A 29 14.32 1.05 -2.07
CA ASP A 29 15.32 0.85 -3.10
C ASP A 29 15.06 1.79 -4.29
N GLN A 30 16.13 2.37 -4.84
CA GLN A 30 16.01 3.37 -5.91
C GLN A 30 15.46 2.78 -7.22
N ASN A 31 15.80 1.54 -7.55
CA ASN A 31 15.33 0.90 -8.77
C ASN A 31 13.85 0.51 -8.65
N GLU A 32 13.45 0.01 -7.47
CA GLU A 32 12.05 -0.30 -7.17
C GLU A 32 11.18 0.96 -7.09
N MET A 33 11.74 2.07 -6.57
CA MET A 33 11.06 3.36 -6.50
C MET A 33 10.73 3.92 -7.89
N GLN A 34 11.65 3.80 -8.85
CA GLN A 34 11.38 4.28 -10.21
C GLN A 34 10.23 3.51 -10.86
N ALA A 35 10.24 2.18 -10.75
CA ALA A 35 9.15 1.34 -11.26
C ALA A 35 7.82 1.69 -10.59
N TYR A 36 7.83 1.95 -9.28
CA TYR A 36 6.64 2.35 -8.53
C TYR A 36 6.08 3.71 -8.95
N LEU A 37 6.94 4.70 -9.22
CA LEU A 37 6.52 6.01 -9.74
C LEU A 37 5.99 5.92 -11.19
N ASP A 38 6.54 5.02 -12.00
CA ASP A 38 6.06 4.79 -13.37
C ASP A 38 4.65 4.16 -13.35
N GLU A 39 4.32 3.35 -12.34
CA GLU A 39 2.98 2.77 -12.12
C GLU A 39 1.99 3.76 -11.50
N HIS A 40 2.47 4.82 -10.85
CA HIS A 40 1.70 5.80 -10.09
C HIS A 40 2.08 7.25 -10.45
N PRO A 41 1.75 7.71 -11.68
CA PRO A 41 2.13 9.03 -12.17
C PRO A 41 1.52 10.19 -11.36
N GLU A 42 0.45 9.96 -10.60
CA GLU A 42 -0.16 10.93 -9.68
C GLU A 42 0.76 11.35 -8.52
N MET A 43 1.81 10.59 -8.23
CA MET A 43 2.78 10.92 -7.18
C MET A 43 3.97 11.73 -7.70
N ILE A 44 4.06 11.95 -9.01
CA ILE A 44 5.11 12.76 -9.62
C ILE A 44 4.74 14.22 -9.40
N VAL A 45 5.23 14.78 -8.30
CA VAL A 45 5.02 16.19 -7.93
C VAL A 45 6.14 17.04 -8.53
N THR A 46 5.78 18.12 -9.20
CA THR A 46 6.75 19.07 -9.74
C THR A 46 7.36 19.94 -8.63
N ASP A 47 8.55 20.52 -8.88
CA ASP A 47 9.16 21.45 -7.92
C ASP A 47 8.26 22.67 -7.65
N GLU A 48 7.44 23.08 -8.61
CA GLU A 48 6.49 24.19 -8.43
C GLU A 48 5.38 23.81 -7.46
N GLU A 49 4.79 22.61 -7.59
CA GLU A 49 3.76 22.10 -6.68
C GLU A 49 4.32 21.79 -5.28
N LEU A 50 5.56 21.30 -5.20
CA LEU A 50 6.21 21.00 -3.92
C LEU A 50 6.49 22.27 -3.11
N ASN A 51 6.77 23.39 -3.79
CA ASN A 51 7.08 24.68 -3.17
C ASN A 51 5.87 25.64 -3.14
N ALA A 52 4.69 25.22 -3.61
CA ALA A 52 3.49 26.01 -3.51
C ALA A 52 3.10 26.18 -2.04
N GLU A 53 2.84 27.42 -1.61
CA GLU A 53 2.24 27.65 -0.31
C GLU A 53 0.81 27.06 -0.30
N PRO A 54 0.39 26.40 0.80
CA PRO A 54 -0.98 25.88 0.88
C PRO A 54 -1.97 27.02 0.69
N GLU A 55 -3.04 26.80 -0.07
CA GLU A 55 -4.08 27.80 -0.26
C GLU A 55 -4.66 28.20 1.12
N PRO A 56 -4.69 29.50 1.48
CA PRO A 56 -5.23 29.92 2.75
C PRO A 56 -6.74 29.66 2.78
N GLY A 57 -7.17 28.64 3.53
CA GLY A 57 -8.59 28.34 3.75
C GLY A 57 -9.01 26.88 3.92
N LEU A 58 -8.09 25.92 4.01
CA LEU A 58 -8.42 24.50 4.25
C LEU A 58 -7.98 23.98 5.64
N GLU A 59 -7.48 24.85 6.51
CA GLU A 59 -6.93 24.49 7.83
C GLU A 59 -7.99 24.46 8.95
N ASP A 60 -9.22 24.93 8.70
CA ASP A 60 -10.26 25.07 9.74
C ASP A 60 -11.09 23.79 10.01
N ASP A 61 -10.98 22.73 9.20
CA ASP A 61 -11.82 21.51 9.34
C ASP A 61 -11.14 20.35 10.09
N MET A 62 -9.93 20.52 10.64
CA MET A 62 -9.26 19.50 11.48
C MET A 62 -9.24 19.87 12.98
N ALA A 63 -10.01 20.89 13.37
CA ALA A 63 -10.14 21.35 14.74
C ALA A 63 -11.60 21.31 15.24
N GLU A 64 -12.30 20.19 15.07
CA GLU A 64 -13.48 19.84 15.89
C GLU A 64 -13.49 18.36 16.32
#